data_AF-A0A661T1L1-F1
#
_entry.id   AF-A0A661T1L1-F1
#
_cell.length_a   1.000
_cell.length_b   1.000
_cell.length_c   1.000
_cell.angle_alpha   90.00
_cell.angle_beta   90.00
_cell.angle_gamma   90.00
#
_symmetry.space_group_name_H-M   'P 1'
#
loop_
_entity.id
_entity.type
_entity.pdbx_description
1 polymer ?
#
loop_
_entity_poly.entity_id
_entity_poly.type
_entity_poly.pdbx_seq_one_letter_code
_entity_poly.pdbx_strand_id
1 'polypeptide(L)'
;MGFDKIWRVDAQGYTDSLSSCNVAFRRAVFRKTGGFDESFPYAGGEDSLLARRAREMGFRIRYCPDVVVYHGARDSLRGFWRWQFRRGISSFIFSTKVTRKKDFVSLRVWSTGNVIRYSFKDRKFPLVLVLLGFSIIAQSAGFFFGKHLWKSGRLKKGAG
;
A
#
# COMPACT_ATOMS: atom_id res chain seq x y z
N MET A 1 6.16 14.41 -2.24
CA MET A 1 5.26 14.20 -3.40
C MET A 1 3.83 14.15 -2.89
N GLY A 2 2.86 14.66 -3.66
CA GLY A 2 1.43 14.57 -3.34
C GLY A 2 0.84 13.19 -3.65
N PHE A 3 -0.33 12.90 -3.07
CA PHE A 3 -1.06 11.63 -3.25
C PHE A 3 -1.38 11.36 -4.73
N ASP A 4 -1.84 12.38 -5.45
CA ASP A 4 -2.17 12.44 -6.87
C ASP A 4 -1.00 12.09 -7.82
N LYS A 5 0.23 12.23 -7.35
CA LYS A 5 1.44 11.84 -8.11
C LYS A 5 1.76 10.35 -7.97
N ILE A 6 1.30 9.73 -6.89
CA ILE A 6 1.60 8.33 -6.52
C ILE A 6 0.43 7.41 -6.84
N TRP A 7 -0.80 7.93 -6.82
CA TRP A 7 -2.04 7.21 -7.04
C TRP A 7 -2.89 7.89 -8.12
N ARG A 8 -3.60 7.09 -8.92
CA ARG A 8 -4.49 7.61 -9.95
C ARG A 8 -5.69 8.32 -9.31
N VAL A 9 -5.97 9.53 -9.79
CA VAL A 9 -7.20 10.27 -9.53
C VAL A 9 -7.84 10.56 -10.90
N ASP A 10 -9.13 10.25 -11.06
CA ASP A 10 -9.85 10.51 -12.31
C ASP A 10 -10.25 11.99 -12.44
N ALA A 11 -10.74 12.38 -13.62
CA ALA A 11 -11.16 13.76 -13.90
C ALA A 11 -12.34 14.22 -13.02
N GLN A 12 -13.09 13.28 -12.44
CA GLN A 12 -14.19 13.54 -11.51
C GLN A 12 -13.70 13.59 -10.05
N GLY A 13 -12.40 13.40 -9.82
CA GLY A 13 -11.75 13.50 -8.52
C GLY A 13 -11.95 12.27 -7.62
N TYR A 14 -12.18 11.10 -8.20
CA TYR A 14 -12.21 9.82 -7.49
C TYR A 14 -10.92 9.03 -7.66
N THR A 15 -10.62 8.20 -6.67
CA THR A 15 -9.41 7.36 -6.65
C THR A 15 -9.75 5.92 -6.25
N ASP A 16 -8.78 5.04 -6.50
CA ASP A 16 -8.87 3.61 -6.20
C ASP A 16 -8.10 3.20 -4.95
N SER A 17 -7.45 4.16 -4.31
CA SER A 17 -6.55 3.96 -3.19
C SER A 17 -6.92 4.86 -2.04
N LEU A 18 -6.58 4.46 -0.82
CA LEU A 18 -6.74 5.29 0.37
C LEU A 18 -5.50 5.14 1.24
N SER A 19 -5.30 6.12 2.11
CA SER A 19 -4.24 6.11 3.10
C SER A 19 -4.89 6.29 4.47
N SER A 20 -4.69 5.34 5.38
CA SER A 20 -5.34 5.33 6.71
C SER A 20 -5.01 6.55 7.57
N CYS A 21 -3.91 7.25 7.27
CA CYS A 21 -3.50 8.47 7.94
C CYS A 21 -4.34 9.72 7.65
N ASN A 22 -5.16 9.71 6.58
CA ASN A 22 -5.94 10.87 6.17
C ASN A 22 -7.17 10.43 5.36
N VAL A 23 -8.11 9.75 6.03
CA VAL A 23 -9.33 9.22 5.40
C VAL A 23 -10.52 9.35 6.34
N ALA A 24 -11.69 9.63 5.78
CA ALA A 24 -12.97 9.62 6.48
C ALA A 24 -13.94 8.67 5.78
N PHE A 25 -14.72 7.92 6.57
CA PHE A 25 -15.71 6.98 6.08
C PHE A 25 -17.08 7.25 6.68
N ARG A 26 -18.13 7.04 5.88
CA ARG A 26 -19.48 6.84 6.44
C ARG A 26 -19.45 5.59 7.30
N ARG A 27 -19.95 5.67 8.55
CA ARG A 27 -19.99 4.54 9.49
C ARG A 27 -20.62 3.28 8.89
N ALA A 28 -21.72 3.44 8.15
CA ALA A 28 -22.40 2.33 7.49
C ALA A 28 -21.53 1.64 6.43
N VAL A 29 -20.77 2.40 5.65
CA VAL A 29 -19.86 1.86 4.63
C VAL A 29 -18.72 1.10 5.30
N PHE A 30 -18.07 1.68 6.31
CA PHE A 30 -16.97 1.04 7.03
C PHE A 30 -17.38 -0.29 7.68
N ARG A 31 -18.57 -0.33 8.28
CA ARG A 31 -19.14 -1.57 8.83
C ARG A 31 -19.46 -2.58 7.74
N LYS A 32 -20.06 -2.15 6.63
CA LYS A 32 -20.41 -3.04 5.51
C LYS A 32 -19.17 -3.66 4.85
N THR A 33 -18.05 -2.94 4.81
CA THR A 33 -16.78 -3.45 4.25
C THR A 33 -16.01 -4.36 5.22
N GLY A 34 -16.51 -4.60 6.43
CA GLY A 34 -15.87 -5.42 7.46
C GLY A 34 -14.71 -4.73 8.19
N GLY A 35 -14.58 -3.40 8.07
CA GLY A 35 -13.52 -2.63 8.72
C GLY A 35 -12.09 -3.00 8.29
N PHE A 36 -11.11 -2.66 9.14
CA PHE A 36 -9.72 -3.04 8.94
C PHE A 36 -9.51 -4.52 9.28
N ASP A 37 -8.76 -5.22 8.43
CA ASP A 37 -8.47 -6.65 8.64
C ASP A 37 -7.28 -6.80 9.60
N GLU A 38 -7.54 -7.33 10.81
CA GLU A 38 -6.52 -7.49 11.86
C GLU A 38 -5.50 -8.60 11.58
N SER A 39 -5.63 -9.34 10.46
CA SER A 39 -4.59 -10.27 10.05
C SER A 39 -3.30 -9.58 9.60
N PHE A 40 -3.36 -8.28 9.28
CA PHE A 40 -2.19 -7.48 8.95
C PHE A 40 -1.45 -7.10 10.24
N PRO A 41 -0.26 -7.67 10.52
CA PRO A 41 0.43 -7.47 11.78
C PRO A 41 1.19 -6.12 11.86
N TYR A 42 1.25 -5.39 10.74
CA TYR A 42 1.96 -4.12 10.63
C TYR A 42 1.08 -3.16 9.83
N ALA A 43 1.23 -1.86 10.11
CA ALA A 43 0.62 -0.81 9.29
C ALA A 43 1.09 -0.91 7.83
N GLY A 44 0.13 -0.90 6.91
CA GLY A 44 0.33 -0.98 5.47
C GLY A 44 -0.31 -2.26 4.90
N GLY A 45 -1.24 -2.08 3.96
CA GLY A 45 -1.92 -3.16 3.24
C GLY A 45 -3.37 -3.38 3.67
N GLU A 46 -3.69 -3.15 4.95
CA GLU A 46 -5.06 -3.20 5.49
C GLU A 46 -5.94 -2.10 4.87
N ASP A 47 -5.36 -0.92 4.67
CA ASP A 47 -5.96 0.23 4.03
C ASP A 47 -6.29 -0.04 2.55
N SER A 48 -5.35 -0.67 1.85
CA SER A 48 -5.47 -1.08 0.46
C SER A 48 -6.53 -2.18 0.29
N LEU A 49 -6.62 -3.09 1.26
CA LEU A 49 -7.66 -4.12 1.26
C LEU A 49 -9.05 -3.51 1.51
N LEU A 50 -9.15 -2.56 2.44
CA LEU A 50 -10.38 -1.82 2.70
C LEU A 50 -10.83 -1.01 1.47
N ALA A 51 -9.92 -0.29 0.82
CA ALA A 51 -10.19 0.41 -0.45
C ALA A 51 -10.76 -0.55 -1.50
N ARG A 52 -10.12 -1.70 -1.65
CA ARG A 52 -10.53 -2.71 -2.62
C ARG A 52 -11.92 -3.25 -2.32
N ARG A 53 -12.21 -3.64 -1.06
CA ARG A 53 -13.54 -4.11 -0.65
C ARG A 53 -14.62 -3.06 -0.89
N ALA A 54 -14.34 -1.80 -0.55
CA ALA A 54 -15.27 -0.70 -0.80
C ALA A 54 -15.61 -0.58 -2.29
N ARG A 55 -14.61 -0.63 -3.17
CA ARG A 55 -14.82 -0.58 -4.63
C ARG A 55 -15.54 -1.80 -5.17
N GLU A 56 -15.20 -3.00 -4.70
CA GLU A 56 -15.88 -4.24 -5.11
C GLU A 56 -17.37 -4.23 -4.70
N MET A 57 -17.74 -3.47 -3.67
CA MET A 57 -19.12 -3.21 -3.26
C MET A 57 -19.79 -2.03 -3.99
N GLY A 58 -19.12 -1.40 -4.95
CA GLY A 58 -19.65 -0.27 -5.73
C GLY A 58 -19.52 1.10 -5.06
N PHE A 59 -18.84 1.21 -3.93
CA PHE A 59 -18.57 2.50 -3.31
C PHE A 59 -17.41 3.22 -4.02
N ARG A 60 -17.49 4.56 -4.07
CA ARG A 60 -16.47 5.42 -4.66
C ARG A 60 -15.69 6.14 -3.57
N ILE A 61 -14.39 6.35 -3.79
CA ILE A 61 -13.49 7.06 -2.87
C ILE A 61 -13.18 8.44 -3.46
N ARG A 62 -13.66 9.51 -2.81
CA ARG A 62 -13.40 10.90 -3.25
C ARG A 62 -12.03 11.34 -2.75
N TYR A 63 -11.19 11.83 -3.65
CA TYR A 63 -9.96 12.52 -3.30
C TYR A 63 -10.25 14.00 -2.98
N CYS A 64 -9.83 14.49 -1.82
CA CYS A 64 -9.99 15.88 -1.41
C CYS A 64 -8.62 16.56 -1.41
N PRO A 65 -8.26 17.35 -2.45
CA PRO A 65 -6.93 17.95 -2.57
C PRO A 65 -6.61 18.96 -1.46
N ASP A 66 -7.64 19.60 -0.90
CA ASP A 66 -7.50 20.63 0.14
C ASP A 66 -7.30 20.04 1.55
N VAL A 67 -7.48 18.72 1.73
CA VAL A 67 -7.32 18.04 3.02
C VAL A 67 -5.95 17.37 3.07
N VAL A 68 -4.97 18.09 3.60
CA VAL A 68 -3.54 17.69 3.56
C VAL A 68 -3.03 17.35 4.96
N VAL A 69 -2.28 16.24 5.05
CA VAL A 69 -1.52 15.84 6.24
C VAL A 69 -0.07 15.57 5.84
N TYR A 70 0.87 15.98 6.69
CA TYR A 70 2.30 15.78 6.49
C TYR A 70 2.81 14.60 7.31
N HIS A 71 3.70 13.80 6.72
CA HIS A 71 4.37 12.71 7.41
C HIS A 71 5.87 12.98 7.51
N GLY A 72 6.41 12.74 8.70
CA GLY A 72 7.86 12.70 8.90
C GLY A 72 8.51 11.64 8.01
N ALA A 73 9.68 11.99 7.46
CA ALA A 73 10.51 11.02 6.80
C ALA A 73 11.05 9.98 7.80
N ARG A 74 11.56 8.86 7.30
CA ARG A 74 12.31 7.92 8.14
C ARG A 74 13.77 8.34 8.16
N ASP A 75 14.37 8.34 9.34
CA ASP A 75 15.70 8.94 9.55
C ASP A 75 16.87 7.96 9.40
N SER A 76 16.60 6.70 8.99
CA SER A 76 17.67 5.69 8.85
C SER A 76 17.42 4.63 7.78
N LEU A 77 18.50 4.14 7.18
CA LEU A 77 18.48 3.00 6.24
C LEU A 77 17.93 1.73 6.89
N ARG A 78 18.28 1.47 8.17
CA ARG A 78 17.72 0.35 8.94
C ARG A 78 16.20 0.48 9.10
N GLY A 79 15.73 1.69 9.42
CA GLY A 79 14.30 2.00 9.50
C GLY A 79 13.58 1.79 8.17
N PHE A 80 14.20 2.22 7.07
CA PHE A 80 13.72 2.01 5.71
C PHE A 80 13.65 0.52 5.35
N TRP A 81 14.71 -0.26 5.58
CA TRP A 81 14.73 -1.70 5.31
C TRP A 81 13.62 -2.43 6.07
N ARG A 82 13.52 -2.18 7.39
CA ARG A 82 12.49 -2.79 8.24
C ARG A 82 11.08 -2.44 7.74
N TRP A 83 10.86 -1.22 7.29
CA TRP A 83 9.60 -0.80 6.71
C TRP A 83 9.28 -1.57 5.42
N GLN A 84 10.21 -1.63 4.47
CA GLN A 84 10.00 -2.34 3.21
C GLN A 84 9.83 -3.85 3.41
N PHE A 85 10.58 -4.45 4.34
CA PHE A 85 10.40 -5.85 4.72
C PHE A 85 8.99 -6.12 5.27
N ARG A 86 8.50 -5.28 6.19
CA ARG A 86 7.12 -5.38 6.72
C ARG A 86 6.06 -5.25 5.63
N ARG A 87 6.24 -4.31 4.68
CA ARG A 87 5.37 -4.19 3.50
C ARG A 87 5.38 -5.44 2.63
N GLY A 88 6.51 -6.15 2.55
CA GLY A 88 6.61 -7.46 1.93
C GLY A 88 5.68 -8.49 2.56
N ILE A 89 5.71 -8.59 3.90
CA ILE A 89 4.80 -9.48 4.66
C ILE A 89 3.34 -9.11 4.41
N SER A 90 2.99 -7.82 4.51
CA SER A 90 1.64 -7.34 4.22
C SER A 90 1.20 -7.63 2.78
N SER A 91 2.11 -7.54 1.81
CA SER A 91 1.83 -7.88 0.41
C SER A 91 1.51 -9.36 0.25
N PHE A 92 2.14 -10.24 1.02
CA PHE A 92 1.79 -11.66 1.05
C PHE A 92 0.38 -11.86 1.60
N ILE A 93 0.04 -11.27 2.75
CA ILE A 93 -1.30 -11.37 3.35
C ILE A 93 -2.37 -10.82 2.40
N PHE A 94 -2.13 -9.64 1.80
CA PHE A 94 -3.01 -9.09 0.77
C PHE A 94 -3.23 -10.07 -0.38
N SER A 95 -2.17 -10.77 -0.83
CA SER A 95 -2.27 -11.75 -1.91
C SER A 95 -3.08 -13.01 -1.55
N THR A 96 -3.30 -13.31 -0.26
CA THR A 96 -4.19 -14.42 0.16
C THR A 96 -5.66 -13.98 0.25
N LYS A 97 -5.91 -12.67 0.40
CA LYS A 97 -7.25 -12.09 0.54
C LYS A 97 -7.87 -11.62 -0.78
N VAL A 98 -7.11 -11.63 -1.88
CA VAL A 98 -7.51 -11.03 -3.16
C VAL A 98 -7.47 -12.05 -4.31
N THR A 99 -8.57 -12.10 -5.07
CA THR A 99 -8.74 -12.95 -6.25
C THR A 99 -8.05 -12.37 -7.49
N ARG A 100 -8.33 -11.10 -7.85
CA ARG A 100 -7.69 -10.42 -9.00
C ARG A 100 -6.37 -9.77 -8.62
N LYS A 101 -5.30 -10.57 -8.59
CA LYS A 101 -3.93 -10.13 -8.29
C LYS A 101 -3.33 -9.23 -9.37
N LYS A 102 -3.78 -9.35 -10.63
CA LYS A 102 -3.28 -8.56 -11.77
C LYS A 102 -3.42 -7.05 -11.53
N ASP A 103 -4.54 -6.62 -10.96
CA ASP A 103 -4.82 -5.19 -10.67
C ASP A 103 -3.82 -4.59 -9.66
N PHE A 104 -3.36 -5.40 -8.71
CA PHE A 104 -2.41 -4.95 -7.70
C PHE A 104 -0.99 -4.89 -8.26
N VAL A 105 -0.61 -5.86 -9.09
CA VAL A 105 0.69 -5.87 -9.78
C VAL A 105 0.79 -4.70 -10.74
N SER A 106 -0.25 -4.43 -11.55
CA SER A 106 -0.27 -3.30 -12.47
C SER A 106 -0.15 -1.97 -11.73
N LEU A 107 -0.85 -1.81 -10.61
CA LEU A 107 -0.75 -0.62 -9.77
C LEU A 107 0.67 -0.40 -9.20
N ARG A 108 1.35 -1.48 -8.79
CA ARG A 108 2.74 -1.41 -8.32
C ARG A 108 3.73 -1.05 -9.42
N VAL A 109 3.57 -1.63 -10.62
CA VAL A 109 4.38 -1.29 -11.78
C VAL A 109 4.19 0.18 -12.14
N TRP A 110 2.95 0.65 -12.17
CA TRP A 110 2.62 2.05 -12.46
C TRP A 110 3.24 3.02 -11.44
N SER A 111 3.06 2.75 -10.14
CA SER A 111 3.62 3.58 -9.05
C SER A 111 5.15 3.63 -9.12
N THR A 112 5.80 2.50 -9.41
CA THR A 112 7.25 2.42 -9.56
C THR A 112 7.73 3.23 -10.78
N GLY A 113 7.03 3.11 -11.91
CA GLY A 113 7.29 3.92 -13.11
C GLY A 113 7.18 5.42 -12.84
N ASN A 114 6.19 5.84 -12.05
CA ASN A 114 6.06 7.25 -11.65
C ASN A 114 7.21 7.72 -10.77
N VAL A 115 7.66 6.91 -9.80
CA VAL A 115 8.83 7.27 -8.98
C VAL A 115 10.05 7.51 -9.87
N ILE A 116 10.30 6.65 -10.85
CA ILE A 116 11.40 6.82 -11.81
C ILE A 116 11.19 8.09 -12.64
N ARG A 117 10.01 8.24 -13.25
CA ARG A 117 9.66 9.39 -14.11
C ARG A 117 9.84 10.73 -13.40
N TYR A 118 9.36 10.85 -12.18
CA TYR A 118 9.44 12.10 -11.41
C TYR A 118 10.82 12.34 -10.80
N SER A 119 11.64 11.30 -10.63
CA SER A 119 12.98 11.45 -10.05
C SER A 119 14.07 11.59 -11.12
N PHE A 120 13.79 11.31 -12.40
CA PHE A 120 14.79 11.21 -13.47
C PHE A 120 15.67 12.46 -13.64
N LYS A 121 15.11 13.67 -13.46
CA LYS A 121 15.83 14.94 -13.58
C LYS A 121 16.45 15.42 -12.26
N ASP A 122 16.25 14.69 -11.16
CA ASP A 122 16.77 15.06 -9.85
C ASP A 122 18.24 14.61 -9.72
N ARG A 123 19.10 15.44 -9.13
CA ARG A 123 20.50 15.08 -8.84
C ARG A 123 20.61 13.82 -7.94
N LYS A 124 19.57 13.52 -7.17
CA LYS A 124 19.47 12.35 -6.30
C LYS A 124 19.01 11.09 -7.05
N PHE A 125 18.79 11.14 -8.37
CA PHE A 125 18.28 10.01 -9.15
C PHE A 125 19.07 8.70 -8.95
N PRO A 126 20.42 8.68 -8.95
CA PRO A 126 21.17 7.46 -8.70
C PRO A 126 20.87 6.86 -7.31
N LEU A 127 20.78 7.71 -6.28
CA LEU A 127 20.42 7.28 -4.92
C LEU A 127 18.99 6.74 -4.87
N VAL A 128 18.05 7.36 -5.60
CA VAL A 128 16.66 6.87 -5.70
C VAL A 128 16.63 5.47 -6.31
N LEU A 129 17.42 5.20 -7.36
CA LEU A 129 17.51 3.86 -7.96
C LEU A 129 18.09 2.83 -6.99
N VAL A 130 19.15 3.18 -6.26
CA VAL A 130 19.74 2.30 -5.23
C VAL A 130 18.71 1.97 -4.13
N LEU A 131 18.01 2.99 -3.61
CA LEU A 131 16.99 2.81 -2.59
C LEU A 131 15.78 2.03 -3.11
N LEU A 132 15.42 2.21 -4.39
CA LEU A 132 14.36 1.45 -5.04
C LEU A 132 14.74 -0.03 -5.16
N GLY A 133 15.96 -0.33 -5.62
CA GLY A 133 16.48 -1.71 -5.65
C GLY A 133 16.50 -2.35 -4.27
N PHE A 134 17.04 -1.64 -3.27
CA PHE A 134 17.04 -2.08 -1.87
C PHE A 134 15.62 -2.34 -1.36
N SER A 135 14.66 -1.50 -1.74
CA SER A 135 13.25 -1.68 -1.38
C SER A 135 12.62 -2.93 -1.99
N ILE A 136 12.96 -3.27 -3.24
CA ILE A 136 12.43 -4.45 -3.95
C ILE A 136 12.97 -5.71 -3.28
N ILE A 137 14.28 -5.74 -2.97
CA ILE A 137 14.91 -6.87 -2.27
C ILE A 137 14.26 -7.06 -0.90
N ALA A 138 14.13 -6.00 -0.10
CA ALA A 138 13.52 -6.06 1.22
C ALA A 138 12.07 -6.57 1.17
N GLN A 139 11.26 -6.05 0.24
CA GLN A 139 9.86 -6.45 0.06
C GLN A 139 9.74 -7.91 -0.40
N SER A 140 10.60 -8.37 -1.31
CA SER A 140 10.63 -9.77 -1.74
C SER A 140 11.01 -10.69 -0.57
N ALA A 141 12.05 -10.36 0.19
CA ALA A 141 12.43 -11.10 1.39
C ALA A 141 11.27 -11.16 2.40
N GLY A 142 10.61 -10.04 2.66
CA GLY A 142 9.44 -9.96 3.53
C GLY A 142 8.27 -10.80 3.03
N PHE A 143 8.02 -10.83 1.73
CA PHE A 143 6.95 -11.63 1.13
C PHE A 143 7.16 -13.14 1.34
N PHE A 144 8.36 -13.64 1.06
CA PHE A 144 8.69 -15.06 1.27
C PHE A 144 8.72 -15.43 2.75
N PHE A 145 9.21 -14.53 3.61
CA PHE A 145 9.16 -14.73 5.04
C PHE A 145 7.71 -14.78 5.55
N GLY A 146 6.83 -13.89 5.08
CA GLY A 146 5.39 -13.93 5.37
C GLY A 146 4.76 -15.27 4.93
N LYS A 147 5.11 -15.77 3.75
CA LYS A 147 4.68 -17.09 3.28
C LYS A 147 5.15 -18.22 4.19
N HIS A 148 6.39 -18.16 4.67
CA HIS A 148 6.92 -19.14 5.63
C HIS A 148 6.19 -19.08 6.98
N LEU A 149 5.94 -17.89 7.52
CA LEU A 149 5.19 -17.72 8.77
C LEU A 149 3.74 -18.22 8.65
N TRP A 150 3.12 -18.04 7.49
CA TRP A 150 1.77 -18.55 7.21
C TRP A 150 1.73 -20.08 7.20
N LYS A 151 2.73 -20.72 6.56
CA LYS A 151 2.85 -22.18 6.54
C LYS A 151 3.11 -22.78 7.92
N SER A 152 3.88 -22.08 8.77
CA SER A 152 4.17 -22.50 10.15
C SER A 152 3.06 -22.14 11.16
N GLY A 153 1.95 -21.54 10.72
CA GLY A 153 0.84 -21.16 11.61
C GLY A 153 1.11 -19.93 12.50
N ARG A 154 2.24 -19.23 12.29
CA ARG A 154 2.65 -18.07 13.09
C ARG A 154 2.05 -16.74 12.63
N LEU A 155 1.34 -16.73 11.49
CA LEU A 155 0.53 -15.59 11.05
C LEU A 155 -0.95 -15.92 11.18
N LYS A 156 -1.72 -14.98 11.74
CA LYS A 156 -3.18 -15.09 11.82
C LYS A 156 -3.77 -15.16 10.41
N LYS A 157 -4.55 -16.20 10.14
CA LYS A 157 -5.43 -16.28 8.99
C LYS A 157 -6.69 -15.49 9.39
N GLY A 158 -6.77 -14.20 9.07
CA GLY A 158 -7.87 -13.35 9.54
C GLY A 158 -9.24 -13.97 9.31
N ALA A 159 -10.20 -13.69 10.18
CA ALA A 159 -11.56 -14.23 10.14
C ALA A 159 -12.15 -14.14 8.71
N GLY A 160 -12.71 -15.27 8.27
CA GLY A 160 -13.37 -15.40 6.96
C GLY A 160 -14.70 -14.68 6.93
#